data_AF-A0AA43U127-F1
#
_entry.id   AF-A0AA43U127-F1
#
_cell.length_a   1.000
_cell.length_b   1.000
_cell.length_c   1.000
_cell.angle_alpha   90.00
_cell.angle_beta   90.00
_cell.angle_gamma   90.00
#
_symmetry.space_group_name_H-M   'P 1'
#
loop_
_entity.id
_entity.type
_entity.pdbx_description
1 polymer ?
#
loop_
_entity_poly.entity_id
_entity_poly.type
_entity_poly.pdbx_seq_one_letter_code
_entity_poly.pdbx_strand_id
1 'polypeptide(L)'
;MVASGGGYKELIQESLSTEQRPTYYDVERWGIPINDLDSIATIITFSSTLIWLGLPRQGIWMREQEIEDYIALWRYVAYLTGTPTDPFENPQKAKAWMEILMLNEIRPTLTSQALAENVLSSLQGQPPTFASKAFLQANVRWLNGNELADAMAIGRPSLYYWALMAGQCIFLMAVIYLYRSIPYLDRRKNQVSQRQSMQVKQTNVMKALRKIFWQVIVESKAGLGQPAMFEFKYVPEYSKITKSEAAVDSRRNMSPVEKRNWRVFVISCCVVGMLTFGSISDTKVKNAKYISEQRPNYAL
;
A
#
# COMPACT_ATOMS: atom_id res chain seq x y z
N MET A 1 -7.79 -21.14 -5.44
CA MET A 1 -7.69 -22.24 -4.48
C MET A 1 -7.73 -21.64 -3.09
N VAL A 2 -8.67 -22.12 -2.27
CA VAL A 2 -8.81 -21.71 -0.88
C VAL A 2 -7.61 -22.29 -0.13
N ALA A 3 -6.73 -21.44 0.40
CA ALA A 3 -5.72 -21.81 1.38
C ALA A 3 -6.42 -22.02 2.74
N SER A 4 -7.33 -22.98 2.83
CA SER A 4 -7.98 -23.39 4.08
C SER A 4 -7.33 -24.70 4.52
N GLY A 5 -6.40 -24.62 5.48
CA GLY A 5 -5.88 -25.79 6.18
C GLY A 5 -4.36 -25.86 6.40
N GLY A 6 -3.57 -24.96 5.80
CA GLY A 6 -2.10 -24.95 5.94
C GLY A 6 -1.60 -24.24 7.19
N GLY A 7 -2.12 -23.04 7.48
CA GLY A 7 -1.58 -22.17 8.54
C GLY A 7 -1.53 -22.82 9.92
N TYR A 8 -2.60 -23.51 10.34
CA TYR A 8 -2.63 -24.19 11.64
C TYR A 8 -1.59 -25.32 11.76
N LYS A 9 -1.26 -26.00 10.66
CA LYS A 9 -0.23 -27.06 10.69
C LYS A 9 1.18 -26.49 10.79
N GLU A 10 1.43 -25.35 10.15
CA GLU A 10 2.72 -24.66 10.22
C GLU A 10 2.95 -24.05 11.61
N LEU A 11 1.92 -23.49 12.24
CA LEU A 11 1.98 -22.99 13.64
C LEU A 11 2.32 -24.11 14.64
N ILE A 12 1.73 -25.29 14.45
CA ILE A 12 2.04 -26.47 15.24
C ILE A 12 3.48 -26.93 14.94
N GLN A 13 3.93 -26.88 13.69
CA GLN A 13 5.29 -27.25 13.32
C GLN A 13 6.34 -26.33 13.97
N GLU A 14 6.09 -25.03 14.05
CA GLU A 14 7.03 -24.04 14.61
C GLU A 14 7.12 -24.11 16.14
N SER A 15 5.98 -24.27 16.82
CA SER A 15 5.94 -24.54 18.27
C SER A 15 6.58 -25.90 18.64
N LEU A 16 6.35 -26.93 17.84
CA LEU A 16 7.05 -28.21 18.00
C LEU A 16 8.57 -28.09 17.75
N SER A 17 8.99 -27.20 16.85
CA SER A 17 10.42 -27.01 16.55
C SER A 17 11.20 -26.38 17.70
N THR A 18 10.55 -25.53 18.51
CA THR A 18 11.12 -24.91 19.71
C THR A 18 11.25 -25.90 20.85
N GLU A 19 10.24 -26.76 21.06
CA GLU A 19 10.31 -27.86 22.03
C GLU A 19 11.40 -28.89 21.66
N GLN A 20 11.55 -29.18 20.37
CA GLN A 20 12.54 -30.16 19.91
C GLN A 20 13.98 -29.63 19.93
N ARG A 21 14.20 -28.31 19.84
CA ARG A 21 15.54 -27.69 19.82
C ARG A 21 15.55 -26.30 20.49
N PRO A 22 15.85 -26.23 21.80
CA PRO A 22 15.87 -24.97 22.56
C PRO A 22 16.87 -23.92 22.05
N THR A 23 17.88 -24.33 21.28
CA THR A 23 18.89 -23.43 20.71
C THR A 23 18.45 -22.73 19.42
N TYR A 24 17.32 -23.12 18.82
CA TYR A 24 16.81 -22.53 17.57
C TYR A 24 16.13 -21.17 17.82
N TYR A 25 15.40 -21.03 18.93
CA TYR A 25 14.69 -19.81 19.29
C TYR A 25 14.63 -19.67 20.81
N ASP A 26 15.00 -18.48 21.29
CA ASP A 26 15.12 -18.17 22.72
C ASP A 26 13.76 -17.68 23.26
N VAL A 27 12.95 -18.63 23.74
CA VAL A 27 11.61 -18.37 24.29
C VAL A 27 11.66 -17.51 25.54
N GLU A 28 12.69 -17.64 26.39
CA GLU A 28 12.81 -16.81 27.59
C GLU A 28 13.00 -15.33 27.23
N ARG A 29 13.78 -15.06 26.18
CA ARG A 29 14.05 -13.70 25.73
C ARG A 29 12.95 -13.10 24.86
N TRP A 30 12.29 -13.90 24.02
CA TRP A 30 11.39 -13.41 22.97
C TRP A 30 9.91 -13.78 23.17
N GLY A 31 9.60 -14.59 24.19
CA GLY A 31 8.25 -15.10 24.42
C GLY A 31 7.90 -16.27 23.52
N ILE A 32 6.64 -16.70 23.52
CA ILE A 32 6.18 -17.77 22.63
C ILE A 32 6.02 -17.17 21.21
N PRO A 33 6.60 -17.78 20.16
CA PRO A 33 6.47 -17.26 18.81
C PRO A 33 5.03 -17.36 18.29
N ILE A 34 4.61 -16.37 17.50
CA ILE A 34 3.28 -16.28 16.89
C ILE A 34 2.19 -16.34 17.97
N ASN A 35 2.39 -15.55 19.01
CA ASN A 35 1.40 -15.38 20.07
C ASN A 35 0.26 -14.46 19.61
N ASP A 36 -0.69 -14.22 20.52
CA ASP A 36 -1.84 -13.33 20.27
C ASP A 36 -1.42 -11.92 19.85
N LEU A 37 -0.38 -11.35 20.48
CA LEU A 37 0.11 -10.01 20.16
C LEU A 37 0.71 -9.96 18.75
N ASP A 38 1.52 -10.96 18.37
CA ASP A 38 2.09 -11.08 17.02
C ASP A 38 0.98 -11.19 15.95
N SER A 39 -0.05 -11.97 16.27
CA SER A 39 -1.22 -12.16 15.40
C SER A 39 -2.02 -10.87 15.25
N ILE A 40 -2.26 -10.15 16.35
CA ILE A 40 -2.92 -8.83 16.36
C ILE A 40 -2.11 -7.83 15.53
N ALA A 41 -0.79 -7.78 15.72
CA ALA A 41 0.11 -6.89 14.98
C ALA A 41 0.09 -7.17 13.48
N THR A 42 0.00 -8.44 13.09
CA THR A 42 -0.14 -8.85 11.69
C THR A 42 -1.45 -8.34 11.10
N ILE A 43 -2.60 -8.56 11.77
CA ILE A 43 -3.89 -8.04 11.30
C ILE A 43 -3.86 -6.51 11.22
N ILE A 44 -3.28 -5.81 12.20
CA ILE A 44 -3.14 -4.35 12.20
C ILE A 44 -2.35 -3.84 10.99
N THR A 45 -1.27 -4.53 10.64
CA THR A 45 -0.42 -4.17 9.49
C THR A 45 -1.21 -4.17 8.17
N PHE A 46 -2.15 -5.11 8.00
CA PHE A 46 -3.01 -5.17 6.82
C PHE A 46 -4.32 -4.38 6.93
N SER A 47 -4.69 -3.91 8.12
CA SER A 47 -5.94 -3.20 8.39
C SER A 47 -5.67 -1.74 8.75
N SER A 48 -5.55 -1.43 10.04
CA SER A 48 -5.36 -0.10 10.62
C SER A 48 -4.26 0.70 9.94
N THR A 49 -3.09 0.09 9.71
CA THR A 49 -1.93 0.78 9.12
C THR A 49 -2.23 1.31 7.72
N LEU A 50 -3.07 0.62 6.93
CA LEU A 50 -3.48 1.13 5.62
C LEU A 50 -4.37 2.37 5.75
N ILE A 51 -5.31 2.38 6.71
CA ILE A 51 -6.28 3.46 6.91
C ILE A 51 -5.59 4.74 7.38
N TRP A 52 -4.73 4.64 8.39
CA TRP A 52 -4.19 5.81 9.10
C TRP A 52 -2.74 6.16 8.74
N LEU A 53 -2.03 5.30 8.00
CA LEU A 53 -0.67 5.56 7.55
C LEU A 53 -0.54 5.50 6.02
N GLY A 54 -0.88 4.36 5.42
CA GLY A 54 -0.62 4.09 4.00
C GLY A 54 -1.41 4.98 3.04
N LEU A 55 -2.74 5.06 3.21
CA LEU A 55 -3.62 5.86 2.35
C LEU A 55 -3.41 7.38 2.54
N PRO A 56 -3.31 7.93 3.77
CA PRO A 56 -3.05 9.36 3.96
C PRO A 56 -1.72 9.82 3.38
N ARG A 57 -0.66 8.99 3.47
CA ARG A 57 0.64 9.28 2.83
C ARG A 57 0.55 9.33 1.30
N GLN A 58 -0.50 8.78 0.70
CA GLN A 58 -0.79 8.87 -0.72
C GLN A 58 -1.85 9.93 -1.06
N GLY A 59 -2.29 10.72 -0.08
CA GLY A 59 -3.32 11.75 -0.24
C GLY A 59 -4.75 11.20 -0.34
N ILE A 60 -4.99 9.99 0.16
CA ILE A 60 -6.29 9.32 0.13
C ILE A 60 -6.86 9.26 1.55
N TRP A 61 -8.06 9.82 1.74
CA TRP A 61 -8.78 9.77 3.03
C TRP A 61 -10.12 9.04 2.89
N MET A 62 -10.27 7.99 3.69
CA MET A 62 -11.50 7.20 3.77
C MET A 62 -12.60 7.97 4.51
N ARG A 63 -13.86 7.69 4.16
CA ARG A 63 -15.05 8.12 4.92
C ARG A 63 -15.21 7.27 6.18
N GLU A 64 -15.88 7.81 7.19
CA GLU A 64 -16.16 7.09 8.45
C GLU A 64 -16.80 5.71 8.19
N GLN A 65 -17.83 5.64 7.35
CA GLN A 65 -18.45 4.36 7.00
C GLN A 65 -17.47 3.38 6.30
N GLU A 66 -16.61 3.89 5.40
CA GLU A 66 -15.62 3.04 4.72
C GLU A 66 -14.61 2.46 5.72
N ILE A 67 -14.27 3.22 6.76
CA ILE A 67 -13.39 2.78 7.84
C ILE A 67 -14.09 1.71 8.68
N GLU A 68 -15.34 1.94 9.10
CA GLU A 68 -16.13 0.96 9.87
C GLU A 68 -16.27 -0.37 9.12
N ASP A 69 -16.67 -0.32 7.84
CA ASP A 69 -16.85 -1.51 7.00
C ASP A 69 -15.52 -2.28 6.81
N TYR A 70 -14.42 -1.55 6.62
CA TYR A 70 -13.11 -2.16 6.41
C TYR A 70 -12.54 -2.78 7.68
N ILE A 71 -12.74 -2.14 8.84
CA ILE A 71 -12.38 -2.74 10.14
C ILE A 71 -13.25 -3.95 10.44
N ALA A 72 -14.55 -3.93 10.14
CA ALA A 72 -15.42 -5.08 10.31
C ALA A 72 -14.98 -6.28 9.45
N LEU A 73 -14.55 -6.03 8.20
CA LEU A 73 -13.97 -7.07 7.35
C LEU A 73 -12.72 -7.70 7.99
N TRP A 74 -11.80 -6.88 8.49
CA TRP A 74 -10.56 -7.40 9.08
C TRP A 74 -10.78 -8.04 10.45
N ARG A 75 -11.78 -7.60 11.22
CA ARG A 75 -12.26 -8.31 12.42
C ARG A 75 -12.74 -9.72 12.07
N TYR A 76 -13.45 -9.87 10.95
CA TYR A 76 -13.87 -11.19 10.47
C TYR A 76 -12.68 -12.05 10.02
N VAL A 77 -11.69 -11.45 9.33
CA VAL A 77 -10.44 -12.17 9.00
C VAL A 77 -9.72 -12.63 10.25
N ALA A 78 -9.59 -11.77 11.27
CA ALA A 78 -9.00 -12.12 12.56
C ALA A 78 -9.71 -13.31 13.22
N TYR A 79 -11.05 -13.31 13.22
CA TYR A 79 -11.84 -14.45 13.70
C TYR A 79 -11.52 -15.75 12.94
N LEU A 80 -11.42 -15.69 11.61
CA LEU A 80 -11.10 -16.86 10.79
C LEU A 80 -9.68 -17.40 11.02
N THR A 81 -8.73 -16.52 11.31
CA THR A 81 -7.32 -16.88 11.58
C THR A 81 -7.06 -17.23 13.05
N GLY A 82 -8.08 -17.18 13.91
CA GLY A 82 -7.93 -17.47 15.34
C GLY A 82 -7.27 -16.33 16.15
N THR A 83 -7.16 -15.13 15.58
CA THR A 83 -6.61 -13.95 16.24
C THR A 83 -7.66 -13.28 17.14
N PRO A 84 -7.30 -12.77 18.34
CA PRO A 84 -8.24 -12.03 19.18
C PRO A 84 -8.92 -10.87 18.44
N THR A 85 -10.24 -10.76 18.61
CA THR A 85 -11.05 -9.79 17.84
C THR A 85 -11.36 -8.49 18.57
N ASP A 86 -11.12 -8.42 19.89
CA ASP A 86 -11.38 -7.25 20.72
C ASP A 86 -10.64 -5.98 20.25
N PRO A 87 -9.38 -6.06 19.77
CA PRO A 87 -8.69 -4.90 19.18
C PRO A 87 -9.42 -4.28 17.99
N PHE A 88 -10.24 -5.06 17.28
CA PHE A 88 -10.91 -4.67 16.03
C PHE A 88 -12.41 -4.44 16.21
N GLU A 89 -12.90 -4.34 17.45
CA GLU A 89 -14.32 -4.17 17.74
C GLU A 89 -14.90 -2.90 17.10
N ASN A 90 -14.13 -1.82 17.09
CA ASN A 90 -14.45 -0.55 16.44
C ASN A 90 -13.18 0.16 15.93
N PRO A 91 -13.31 1.15 15.04
CA PRO A 91 -12.15 1.86 14.49
C PRO A 91 -11.26 2.54 15.53
N GLN A 92 -11.83 3.04 16.63
CA GLN A 92 -11.10 3.75 17.67
C GLN A 92 -10.15 2.80 18.41
N LYS A 93 -10.63 1.62 18.80
CA LYS A 93 -9.78 0.57 19.38
C LYS A 93 -8.71 0.10 18.40
N ALA A 94 -9.08 -0.14 17.14
CA ALA A 94 -8.15 -0.62 16.12
C ALA A 94 -7.01 0.39 15.86
N LYS A 95 -7.33 1.69 15.92
CA LYS A 95 -6.35 2.78 15.82
C LYS A 95 -5.46 2.86 17.06
N ALA A 96 -6.03 2.76 18.26
CA ALA A 96 -5.27 2.82 19.51
C ALA A 96 -4.24 1.66 19.59
N TRP A 97 -4.66 0.44 19.24
CA TRP A 97 -3.75 -0.70 19.17
C TRP A 97 -2.64 -0.52 18.15
N MET A 98 -2.96 0.02 16.95
CA MET A 98 -1.95 0.34 15.95
C MET A 98 -0.91 1.33 16.50
N GLU A 99 -1.35 2.41 17.14
CA GLU A 99 -0.46 3.43 17.72
C GLU A 99 0.45 2.84 18.80
N ILE A 100 -0.09 2.01 19.69
CA ILE A 100 0.70 1.33 20.74
C ILE A 100 1.76 0.41 20.12
N LEU A 101 1.40 -0.42 19.14
CA LEU A 101 2.34 -1.32 18.49
C LEU A 101 3.43 -0.57 17.73
N MET A 102 3.06 0.51 17.02
CA MET A 102 4.04 1.33 16.31
C MET A 102 5.06 1.97 17.25
N LEU A 103 4.67 2.30 18.48
CA LEU A 103 5.57 2.89 19.48
C LEU A 103 6.49 1.86 20.15
N ASN A 104 6.06 0.60 20.29
CA ASN A 104 6.75 -0.37 21.13
C ASN A 104 7.44 -1.51 20.34
N GLU A 105 6.89 -1.92 19.19
CA GLU A 105 7.31 -3.16 18.51
C GLU A 105 8.21 -2.94 17.28
N ILE A 106 8.31 -1.71 16.77
CA ILE A 106 9.11 -1.43 15.57
C ILE A 106 10.59 -1.25 15.94
N ARG A 107 11.37 -2.33 15.82
CA ARG A 107 12.83 -2.32 16.03
C ARG A 107 13.56 -3.02 14.87
N PRO A 108 14.15 -2.26 13.93
CA PRO A 108 14.94 -2.83 12.85
C PRO A 108 16.11 -3.68 13.37
N THR A 109 16.31 -4.84 12.75
CA THR A 109 17.41 -5.78 13.03
C THR A 109 18.15 -6.10 11.74
N LEU A 110 19.34 -6.71 11.84
CA LEU A 110 20.06 -7.18 10.65
C LEU A 110 19.23 -8.18 9.82
N THR A 111 18.43 -9.01 10.48
CA THR A 111 17.51 -9.95 9.83
C THR A 111 16.40 -9.20 9.08
N SER A 112 15.80 -8.17 9.69
CA SER A 112 14.74 -7.40 9.02
C SER A 112 15.27 -6.61 7.82
N GLN A 113 16.51 -6.10 7.89
CA GLN A 113 17.19 -5.46 6.76
C GLN A 113 17.37 -6.44 5.59
N ALA A 114 17.89 -7.64 5.86
CA ALA A 114 18.06 -8.67 4.83
C ALA A 114 16.71 -9.08 4.20
N LEU A 115 15.66 -9.22 5.02
CA LEU A 115 14.33 -9.54 4.54
C LEU A 115 13.76 -8.44 3.64
N ALA A 116 13.89 -7.17 4.03
CA ALA A 116 13.40 -6.06 3.21
C ALA A 116 14.11 -5.96 1.86
N GLU A 117 15.44 -6.19 1.85
CA GLU A 117 16.22 -6.21 0.61
C GLU A 117 15.84 -7.39 -0.29
N ASN A 118 15.55 -8.56 0.28
CA ASN A 118 15.07 -9.72 -0.47
C ASN A 118 13.69 -9.47 -1.08
N VAL A 119 12.77 -8.83 -0.33
CA VAL A 119 11.46 -8.43 -0.88
C VAL A 119 11.64 -7.45 -2.05
N LEU A 120 12.46 -6.41 -1.88
CA LEU A 120 12.73 -5.45 -2.97
C LEU A 120 13.32 -6.13 -4.21
N SER A 121 14.29 -7.02 -4.00
CA SER A 121 14.97 -7.73 -5.10
C SER A 121 14.04 -8.73 -5.78
N SER A 122 13.16 -9.39 -5.02
CA SER A 122 12.15 -10.31 -5.56
C SER A 122 11.08 -9.61 -6.40
N LEU A 123 10.72 -8.37 -6.07
CA LEU A 123 9.71 -7.59 -6.79
C LEU A 123 10.29 -6.82 -7.99
N GLN A 124 11.60 -6.55 -7.98
CA GLN A 124 12.27 -5.80 -9.03
C GLN A 124 12.08 -6.48 -10.39
N GLY A 125 11.61 -5.70 -11.37
CA GLY A 125 11.49 -6.17 -12.75
C GLY A 125 10.49 -7.30 -12.95
N GLN A 126 9.65 -7.61 -11.95
CA GLN A 126 8.64 -8.65 -12.05
C GLN A 126 7.30 -8.14 -12.58
N PRO A 127 6.54 -8.97 -13.30
CA PRO A 127 5.17 -8.65 -13.68
C PRO A 127 4.28 -8.44 -12.43
N PRO A 128 3.19 -7.66 -12.55
CA PRO A 128 2.69 -7.01 -13.77
C PRO A 128 3.29 -5.61 -14.00
N THR A 129 3.97 -5.03 -13.01
CA THR A 129 4.41 -3.63 -13.04
C THR A 129 5.80 -3.45 -13.63
N PHE A 130 6.66 -4.47 -13.56
CA PHE A 130 8.07 -4.41 -13.97
C PHE A 130 8.83 -3.24 -13.33
N ALA A 131 8.46 -2.86 -12.10
CA ALA A 131 9.03 -1.71 -11.40
C ALA A 131 10.54 -1.84 -11.18
N SER A 132 11.27 -0.73 -11.33
CA SER A 132 12.69 -0.68 -10.99
C SER A 132 12.90 -0.69 -9.47
N LYS A 133 14.05 -1.18 -9.03
CA LYS A 133 14.41 -1.18 -7.60
C LYS A 133 14.41 0.22 -6.99
N ALA A 134 14.94 1.21 -7.70
CA ALA A 134 14.98 2.58 -7.23
C ALA A 134 13.57 3.18 -7.09
N PHE A 135 12.64 2.82 -7.97
CA PHE A 135 11.24 3.20 -7.79
C PHE A 135 10.62 2.50 -6.58
N LEU A 136 10.86 1.20 -6.37
CA LEU A 136 10.37 0.48 -5.19
C LEU A 136 10.94 1.06 -3.88
N GLN A 137 12.23 1.41 -3.85
CA GLN A 137 12.87 2.09 -2.71
C GLN A 137 12.21 3.45 -2.42
N ALA A 138 11.86 4.22 -3.46
CA ALA A 138 11.14 5.48 -3.29
C ALA A 138 9.74 5.27 -2.70
N ASN A 139 9.02 4.21 -3.11
CA ASN A 139 7.73 3.84 -2.53
C ASN A 139 7.88 3.49 -1.04
N VAL A 140 8.85 2.65 -0.68
CA VAL A 140 9.10 2.26 0.72
C VAL A 140 9.40 3.48 1.57
N ARG A 141 10.28 4.38 1.10
CA ARG A 141 10.63 5.62 1.82
C ARG A 141 9.46 6.57 1.97
N TRP A 142 8.67 6.75 0.92
CA TRP A 142 7.48 7.59 0.95
C TRP A 142 6.43 7.08 1.95
N LEU A 143 6.22 5.76 1.98
CA LEU A 143 5.18 5.15 2.80
C LEU A 143 5.59 4.88 4.24
N ASN A 144 6.88 4.75 4.55
CA ASN A 144 7.36 4.42 5.89
C ASN A 144 8.09 5.61 6.57
N GLY A 145 8.61 6.54 5.79
CA GLY A 145 9.48 7.63 6.27
C GLY A 145 10.96 7.31 6.07
N ASN A 146 11.78 8.35 5.99
CA ASN A 146 13.20 8.19 5.73
C ASN A 146 13.97 7.56 6.88
N GLU A 147 13.61 7.87 8.13
CA GLU A 147 14.30 7.36 9.32
C GLU A 147 14.19 5.83 9.43
N LEU A 148 12.97 5.29 9.36
CA LEU A 148 12.76 3.84 9.38
C LEU A 148 13.41 3.17 8.16
N ALA A 149 13.33 3.79 6.98
CA ALA A 149 13.97 3.26 5.78
C ALA A 149 15.51 3.25 5.87
N ASP A 150 16.12 4.24 6.51
CA ASP A 150 17.55 4.28 6.76
C ASP A 150 17.95 3.19 7.78
N ALA A 151 17.17 3.01 8.86
CA ALA A 151 17.38 1.94 9.83
C ALA A 151 17.18 0.54 9.23
N MET A 152 16.36 0.42 8.18
CA MET A 152 16.17 -0.79 7.37
C MET A 152 17.19 -0.92 6.22
N ALA A 153 18.21 -0.08 6.16
CA ALA A 153 19.27 -0.07 5.14
C ALA A 153 18.74 0.02 3.69
N ILE A 154 17.58 0.64 3.49
CA ILE A 154 16.99 0.84 2.16
C ILE A 154 17.79 1.89 1.40
N GLY A 155 18.08 1.69 0.12
CA GLY A 155 18.79 2.67 -0.70
C GLY A 155 18.07 4.03 -0.78
N ARG A 156 18.82 5.12 -1.02
CA ARG A 156 18.29 6.47 -1.24
C ARG A 156 18.24 6.77 -2.75
N PRO A 157 17.09 6.61 -3.42
CA PRO A 157 16.98 6.86 -4.85
C PRO A 157 16.99 8.37 -5.13
N SER A 158 17.33 8.73 -6.37
CA SER A 158 17.36 10.13 -6.82
C SER A 158 15.96 10.78 -6.81
N LEU A 159 15.93 12.11 -6.80
CA LEU A 159 14.68 12.90 -6.81
C LEU A 159 13.75 12.57 -8.00
N TYR A 160 14.30 12.05 -9.09
CA TYR A 160 13.52 11.54 -10.21
C TYR A 160 12.50 10.47 -9.77
N TYR A 161 12.90 9.51 -8.94
CA TYR A 161 11.99 8.46 -8.45
C TYR A 161 10.99 8.98 -7.41
N TRP A 162 11.34 10.04 -6.68
CA TRP A 162 10.38 10.77 -5.84
C TRP A 162 9.30 11.46 -6.68
N ALA A 163 9.67 12.04 -7.83
CA ALA A 163 8.69 12.59 -8.78
C ALA A 163 7.77 11.51 -9.36
N LEU A 164 8.30 10.31 -9.65
CA LEU A 164 7.48 9.17 -10.06
C LEU A 164 6.50 8.74 -8.95
N MET A 165 6.94 8.72 -7.69
CA MET A 165 6.06 8.40 -6.57
C MET A 165 4.95 9.46 -6.39
N ALA A 166 5.30 10.74 -6.51
CA ALA A 166 4.32 11.83 -6.51
C ALA A 166 3.31 11.67 -7.67
N GLY A 167 3.78 11.35 -8.88
CA GLY A 167 2.92 11.06 -10.03
C GLY A 167 1.97 9.88 -9.81
N GLN A 168 2.42 8.83 -9.12
CA GLN A 168 1.56 7.72 -8.71
C GLN A 168 0.46 8.18 -7.75
N CYS A 169 0.83 8.95 -6.72
CA CYS A 169 -0.13 9.46 -5.74
C CYS A 169 -1.17 10.35 -6.42
N ILE A 170 -0.74 11.27 -7.29
CA ILE A 170 -1.66 12.15 -8.04
C ILE A 170 -2.58 11.33 -8.94
N PHE A 171 -2.07 10.32 -9.64
CA PHE A 171 -2.89 9.43 -10.44
C PHE A 171 -3.97 8.74 -9.59
N LEU A 172 -3.59 8.16 -8.44
CA LEU A 172 -4.52 7.48 -7.55
C LEU A 172 -5.56 8.44 -6.96
N MET A 173 -5.13 9.62 -6.48
CA MET A 173 -6.01 10.68 -6.00
C MET A 173 -7.01 11.10 -7.08
N ALA A 174 -6.54 11.38 -8.29
CA ALA A 174 -7.38 11.79 -9.41
C ALA A 174 -8.44 10.73 -9.71
N VAL A 175 -8.05 9.45 -9.78
CA VAL A 175 -8.99 8.35 -9.99
C VAL A 175 -10.00 8.28 -8.85
N ILE A 176 -9.55 8.18 -7.60
CA ILE A 176 -10.41 7.96 -6.44
C ILE A 176 -11.39 9.12 -6.24
N TYR A 177 -10.91 10.35 -6.24
CA TYR A 177 -11.75 11.52 -6.01
C TYR A 177 -12.66 11.83 -7.20
N LEU A 178 -12.25 11.55 -8.44
CA LEU A 178 -13.15 11.67 -9.59
C LEU A 178 -14.35 10.72 -9.46
N TYR A 179 -14.12 9.47 -9.06
CA TYR A 179 -15.21 8.52 -8.82
C TYR A 179 -16.12 8.95 -7.67
N ARG A 180 -15.56 9.53 -6.59
CA ARG A 180 -16.31 10.01 -5.43
C ARG A 180 -17.12 11.28 -5.72
N SER A 181 -16.58 12.19 -6.55
CA SER A 181 -17.20 13.48 -6.88
C SER A 181 -18.34 13.36 -7.89
N ILE A 182 -18.50 12.23 -8.56
CA ILE A 182 -19.59 11.99 -9.51
C ILE A 182 -20.53 10.94 -8.92
N PRO A 183 -21.63 11.34 -8.24
CA PRO A 183 -22.54 10.43 -7.56
C PRO A 183 -23.18 9.39 -8.48
N TYR A 184 -23.26 9.64 -9.78
CA TYR A 184 -23.70 8.65 -10.76
C TYR A 184 -22.68 7.52 -10.93
N LEU A 185 -21.38 7.84 -10.96
CA LEU A 185 -20.30 6.86 -11.02
C LEU A 185 -20.13 6.16 -9.68
N ASP A 186 -20.24 6.88 -8.56
CA ASP A 186 -20.20 6.30 -7.20
C ASP A 186 -21.39 5.36 -6.96
N ARG A 187 -22.63 5.79 -7.32
CA ARG A 187 -23.81 4.91 -7.28
C ARG A 187 -23.69 3.76 -8.27
N ARG A 188 -23.18 3.94 -9.49
CA ARG A 188 -22.93 2.79 -10.40
C ARG A 188 -21.85 1.84 -9.88
N LYS A 189 -20.89 2.32 -9.11
CA LYS A 189 -19.84 1.51 -8.49
C LYS A 189 -20.37 0.75 -7.27
N ASN A 190 -21.18 1.40 -6.43
CA ASN A 190 -21.59 0.92 -5.10
C ASN A 190 -23.06 0.47 -5.02
N GLN A 191 -23.86 0.55 -6.09
CA GLN A 191 -25.22 -0.01 -6.15
C GLN A 191 -25.16 -1.55 -6.13
N VAL A 192 -24.86 -2.10 -4.96
CA VAL A 192 -25.53 -3.28 -4.45
C VAL A 192 -26.96 -2.83 -4.21
N SER A 193 -27.85 -3.12 -5.16
CA SER A 193 -29.27 -2.83 -4.98
C SER A 193 -29.74 -3.50 -3.70
N GLN A 194 -30.19 -2.69 -2.72
CA GLN A 194 -31.14 -3.13 -1.70
C GLN A 194 -32.34 -3.72 -2.42
N ARG A 195 -32.30 -5.03 -2.67
CA ARG A 195 -33.47 -5.85 -2.88
C ARG A 195 -33.35 -7.01 -1.93
N GLN A 196 -34.18 -6.91 -0.92
CA GLN A 196 -34.55 -7.87 0.11
C GLN A 196 -34.97 -9.19 -0.53
N SER A 197 -34.01 -9.95 -1.11
CA SER A 197 -34.13 -11.33 -1.63
C SER A 197 -32.78 -11.75 -2.23
N MET A 198 -31.87 -12.27 -1.40
CA MET A 198 -30.86 -13.30 -1.68
C MET A 198 -30.14 -13.32 -3.07
N GLN A 199 -29.90 -12.19 -3.74
CA GLN A 199 -29.05 -12.16 -4.94
C GLN A 199 -28.40 -10.79 -5.14
N VAL A 200 -27.14 -10.68 -4.71
CA VAL A 200 -26.30 -9.49 -4.90
C VAL A 200 -26.01 -9.32 -6.40
N LYS A 201 -26.80 -8.49 -7.10
CA LYS A 201 -26.52 -8.13 -8.49
C LYS A 201 -25.32 -7.18 -8.56
N GLN A 202 -24.16 -7.73 -8.85
CA GLN A 202 -22.91 -6.98 -9.08
C GLN A 202 -23.09 -6.03 -10.29
N THR A 203 -22.72 -4.75 -10.13
CA THR A 203 -22.84 -3.69 -11.15
C THR A 203 -21.81 -3.80 -12.27
N ASN A 204 -22.06 -3.12 -13.41
CA ASN A 204 -21.23 -3.20 -14.63
C ASN A 204 -19.77 -2.76 -14.43
N VAL A 205 -19.51 -1.76 -13.57
CA VAL A 205 -18.14 -1.28 -13.30
C VAL A 205 -17.37 -2.27 -12.43
N MET A 206 -17.99 -2.83 -11.38
CA MET A 206 -17.35 -3.87 -10.56
C MET A 206 -17.14 -5.16 -11.35
N LYS A 207 -18.08 -5.53 -12.22
CA LYS A 207 -17.89 -6.63 -13.17
C LYS A 207 -16.73 -6.36 -14.13
N ALA A 208 -16.61 -5.14 -14.65
CA ALA A 208 -15.51 -4.76 -15.52
C ALA A 208 -14.17 -4.78 -14.79
N LEU A 209 -14.07 -4.18 -13.60
CA LEU A 209 -12.85 -4.20 -12.78
C LEU A 209 -12.49 -5.62 -12.37
N ARG A 210 -13.44 -6.43 -11.93
CA ARG A 210 -13.22 -7.84 -11.60
C ARG A 210 -12.71 -8.61 -12.83
N LYS A 211 -13.29 -8.37 -14.00
CA LYS A 211 -12.83 -8.96 -15.26
C LYS A 211 -11.40 -8.52 -15.60
N ILE A 212 -11.09 -7.22 -15.48
CA ILE A 212 -9.74 -6.69 -15.72
C ILE A 212 -8.75 -7.31 -14.73
N PHE A 213 -9.05 -7.33 -13.44
CA PHE A 213 -8.20 -7.95 -12.43
C PHE A 213 -8.02 -9.45 -12.70
N TRP A 214 -9.08 -10.16 -13.06
CA TRP A 214 -8.99 -11.57 -13.45
C TRP A 214 -8.09 -11.77 -14.67
N GLN A 215 -8.25 -10.94 -15.70
CA GLN A 215 -7.42 -10.98 -16.90
C GLN A 215 -5.95 -10.70 -16.60
N VAL A 216 -5.66 -9.75 -15.71
CA VAL A 216 -4.29 -9.37 -15.34
C VAL A 216 -3.65 -10.40 -14.41
N ILE A 217 -4.38 -10.89 -13.41
CA ILE A 217 -3.85 -11.77 -12.36
C ILE A 217 -3.84 -13.22 -12.80
N VAL A 218 -4.88 -13.69 -13.48
CA VAL A 218 -5.06 -15.10 -13.84
C VAL A 218 -4.68 -15.35 -15.30
N GLU A 219 -5.25 -14.59 -16.23
CA GLU A 219 -5.12 -14.89 -17.67
C GLU A 219 -3.87 -14.31 -18.34
N SER A 220 -3.09 -13.48 -17.63
CA SER A 220 -1.89 -12.88 -18.21
C SER A 220 -0.82 -13.94 -18.47
N LYS A 221 0.11 -13.65 -19.39
CA LYS A 221 1.22 -14.56 -19.74
C LYS A 221 2.08 -15.00 -18.55
N ALA A 222 2.09 -14.20 -17.48
CA ALA A 222 2.76 -14.48 -16.22
C ALA A 222 1.77 -14.57 -15.04
N GLY A 223 0.50 -14.86 -15.33
CA GLY A 223 -0.58 -14.96 -14.36
C GLY A 223 -0.73 -16.36 -13.79
N LEU A 224 -1.70 -16.52 -12.89
CA LEU A 224 -1.96 -17.75 -12.13
C LEU A 224 -2.70 -18.84 -12.92
N GLY A 225 -2.95 -18.65 -14.23
CA GLY A 225 -3.69 -19.57 -15.08
C GLY A 225 -2.95 -20.86 -15.43
N GLN A 226 -1.66 -20.94 -15.11
CA GLN A 226 -0.84 -22.16 -15.24
C GLN A 226 -0.40 -22.62 -13.85
N PRO A 227 -0.15 -23.93 -13.65
CA PRO A 227 0.46 -24.43 -12.42
C PRO A 227 1.74 -23.64 -12.15
N ALA A 228 1.93 -23.21 -10.91
CA ALA A 228 3.09 -22.44 -10.55
C ALA A 228 4.35 -23.31 -10.71
N MET A 229 5.17 -23.01 -11.72
CA MET A 229 6.42 -23.72 -12.03
C MET A 229 7.58 -23.12 -11.20
N PHE A 230 7.42 -23.03 -9.89
CA PHE A 230 8.55 -22.74 -9.01
C PHE A 230 9.03 -24.06 -8.42
N GLU A 231 10.30 -24.38 -8.62
CA GLU A 231 10.95 -25.39 -7.80
C GLU A 231 11.06 -24.86 -6.38
N PHE A 232 10.67 -25.65 -5.38
CA PHE A 232 10.98 -25.36 -3.99
C PHE A 232 12.50 -25.40 -3.81
N LYS A 233 13.16 -24.28 -4.11
CA LYS A 233 14.61 -24.17 -4.10
C LYS A 233 15.19 -24.16 -2.67
N TYR A 234 14.35 -23.86 -1.69
CA TYR A 234 14.74 -23.73 -0.30
C TYR A 234 14.14 -24.86 0.54
N VAL A 235 15.01 -25.75 1.03
CA VAL A 235 14.69 -26.69 2.11
C VAL A 235 15.03 -25.98 3.42
N PRO A 236 14.07 -25.80 4.34
CA PRO A 236 14.33 -25.18 5.64
C PRO A 236 15.39 -25.97 6.40
N GLU A 237 16.49 -25.30 6.76
CA GLU A 237 17.55 -25.88 7.60
C GLU A 237 17.73 -25.00 8.83
N TYR A 238 17.74 -25.62 10.01
CA TYR A 238 17.81 -24.93 11.30
C TYR A 238 19.04 -24.03 11.49
N SER A 239 20.13 -24.26 10.74
CA SER A 239 21.37 -23.46 10.79
C SER A 239 21.46 -22.36 9.73
N LYS A 240 20.51 -22.28 8.80
CA LYS A 240 20.53 -21.31 7.71
C LYS A 240 19.73 -20.07 8.10
N ILE A 241 20.44 -18.98 8.39
CA ILE A 241 19.84 -17.66 8.53
C ILE A 241 19.58 -17.08 7.13
N THR A 242 18.45 -16.41 6.95
CA THR A 242 18.14 -15.67 5.71
C THR A 242 19.23 -14.64 5.44
N LYS A 243 19.98 -14.85 4.36
CA LYS A 243 20.98 -13.89 3.87
C LYS A 243 20.36 -13.03 2.76
N SER A 244 20.97 -11.88 2.51
CA SER A 244 20.64 -11.09 1.32
C SER A 244 20.95 -11.91 0.07
N GLU A 245 19.97 -12.09 -0.80
CA GLU A 245 20.18 -12.71 -2.10
C GLU A 245 20.87 -11.73 -3.06
N ALA A 246 21.65 -12.26 -4.00
CA ALA A 246 22.30 -11.44 -5.02
C ALA A 246 21.24 -10.83 -5.94
N ALA A 247 21.30 -9.51 -6.13
CA ALA A 247 20.36 -8.81 -7.00
C ALA A 247 20.46 -9.32 -8.45
N VAL A 248 19.36 -9.82 -9.00
CA VAL A 248 19.27 -10.15 -10.42
C VAL A 248 19.08 -8.84 -11.19
N ASP A 249 20.12 -8.38 -11.88
CA ASP A 249 20.09 -7.14 -12.64
C ASP A 249 19.28 -7.30 -13.93
N SER A 250 17.96 -7.17 -13.84
CA SER A 250 17.09 -7.13 -15.01
C SER A 250 17.14 -5.73 -15.64
N ARG A 251 18.17 -5.42 -16.43
CA ARG A 251 18.20 -4.19 -17.25
C ARG A 251 17.06 -4.23 -18.26
N ARG A 252 15.97 -3.52 -17.97
CA ARG A 252 14.93 -3.18 -18.93
C ARG A 252 14.76 -1.67 -19.02
N ASN A 253 14.35 -1.20 -20.20
CA ASN A 253 13.87 0.17 -20.41
C ASN A 253 12.78 0.53 -19.41
N MET A 254 12.61 1.83 -19.13
CA MET A 254 11.65 2.38 -18.16
C MET A 254 10.31 1.64 -18.14
N SER A 255 9.91 1.19 -16.94
CA SER A 255 8.68 0.43 -16.71
C SER A 255 7.45 1.16 -17.27
N PRO A 256 6.44 0.44 -17.81
CA PRO A 256 5.16 1.05 -18.20
C PRO A 256 4.51 1.86 -17.08
N VAL A 257 4.63 1.40 -15.82
CA VAL A 257 4.09 2.08 -14.65
C VAL A 257 4.85 3.38 -14.38
N GLU A 258 6.17 3.35 -14.47
CA GLU A 258 7.03 4.53 -14.31
C GLU A 258 6.78 5.55 -15.43
N LYS A 259 6.59 5.11 -16.68
CA LYS A 259 6.18 5.97 -17.80
C LYS A 259 4.86 6.68 -17.54
N ARG A 260 3.85 5.96 -17.04
CA ARG A 260 2.56 6.55 -16.67
C ARG A 260 2.75 7.58 -15.56
N ASN A 261 3.45 7.21 -14.49
CA ASN A 261 3.65 8.07 -13.33
C ASN A 261 4.37 9.36 -13.71
N TRP A 262 5.41 9.28 -14.55
CA TRP A 262 6.11 10.44 -15.09
C TRP A 262 5.17 11.37 -15.88
N ARG A 263 4.38 10.81 -16.80
CA ARG A 263 3.42 11.59 -17.60
C ARG A 263 2.40 12.31 -16.70
N VAL A 264 1.85 11.61 -15.72
CA VAL A 264 0.87 12.20 -14.78
C VAL A 264 1.52 13.32 -13.98
N PHE A 265 2.74 13.13 -13.49
CA PHE A 265 3.48 14.17 -12.78
C PHE A 265 3.66 15.43 -13.64
N VAL A 266 4.19 15.28 -14.86
CA VAL A 266 4.41 16.41 -15.79
C VAL A 266 3.10 17.13 -16.12
N ILE A 267 2.04 16.40 -16.47
CA ILE A 267 0.72 16.97 -16.77
C ILE A 267 0.20 17.77 -15.57
N SER A 268 0.33 17.23 -14.36
CA SER A 268 -0.15 17.87 -13.14
C SER A 268 0.62 19.16 -12.85
N CYS A 269 1.95 19.15 -13.00
CA CYS A 269 2.78 20.35 -12.89
C CYS A 269 2.38 21.42 -13.92
N CYS A 270 2.11 21.04 -15.18
CA CYS A 270 1.64 21.96 -16.20
C CYS A 270 0.28 22.58 -15.85
N VAL A 271 -0.68 21.77 -15.38
CA VAL A 271 -2.01 22.25 -14.99
C VAL A 271 -1.91 23.24 -13.82
N VAL A 272 -1.14 22.92 -12.79
CA VAL A 272 -0.92 23.82 -11.65
C VAL A 272 -0.20 25.11 -12.09
N GLY A 273 0.79 25.00 -12.98
CA GLY A 273 1.50 26.16 -13.54
C GLY A 273 0.56 27.09 -14.31
N MET A 274 -0.35 26.56 -15.13
CA MET A 274 -1.34 27.36 -15.86
C MET A 274 -2.33 28.04 -14.91
N LEU A 275 -2.83 27.33 -13.89
CA LEU A 275 -3.79 27.89 -12.92
C LEU A 275 -3.16 29.00 -12.06
N THR A 276 -1.91 28.81 -11.63
CA THR A 276 -1.18 29.83 -10.86
C THR A 276 -0.84 31.03 -11.72
N PHE A 277 -0.39 30.83 -12.97
CA PHE A 277 -0.17 31.93 -13.91
C PHE A 277 -1.44 32.74 -14.17
N GLY A 278 -2.57 32.06 -14.44
CA GLY A 278 -3.87 32.69 -14.62
C GLY A 278 -4.32 33.52 -13.40
N SER A 279 -4.17 32.96 -12.19
CA SER A 279 -4.50 33.70 -10.96
C SER A 279 -3.60 34.91 -10.74
N ILE A 280 -2.30 34.81 -11.04
CA ILE A 280 -1.35 35.92 -10.93
C ILE A 280 -1.67 37.00 -11.98
N SER A 281 -1.98 36.63 -13.22
CA SER A 281 -2.37 37.58 -14.26
C SER A 281 -3.67 38.30 -13.91
N ASP A 282 -4.68 37.57 -13.41
CA ASP A 282 -5.95 38.17 -12.97
C ASP A 282 -5.74 39.14 -11.81
N THR A 283 -4.87 38.80 -10.86
CA THR A 283 -4.53 39.68 -9.73
C THR A 283 -3.81 40.93 -10.21
N LYS A 284 -2.87 40.80 -11.16
CA LYS A 284 -2.18 41.97 -11.76
C LYS A 284 -3.15 42.87 -12.53
N VAL A 285 -4.08 42.30 -13.29
CA VAL A 285 -5.11 43.06 -14.03
C VAL A 285 -6.04 43.80 -13.06
N LYS A 286 -6.52 43.14 -12.00
CA LYS A 286 -7.35 43.76 -10.97
C LYS A 286 -6.61 44.90 -10.24
N ASN A 287 -5.35 44.68 -9.89
CA ASN A 287 -4.51 45.71 -9.26
C ASN A 287 -4.25 46.90 -10.18
N ALA A 288 -3.99 46.66 -11.47
CA ALA A 288 -3.80 47.73 -12.45
C ALA A 288 -5.08 48.58 -12.63
N LYS A 289 -6.25 47.92 -12.66
CA LYS A 289 -7.55 48.61 -12.74
C LYS A 289 -7.83 49.45 -11.50
N TYR A 290 -7.58 48.92 -10.30
CA TYR A 290 -7.70 49.65 -9.04
C TYR A 290 -6.80 50.90 -8.99
N ILE A 291 -5.53 50.78 -9.43
CA ILE A 291 -4.61 51.91 -9.49
C ILE A 291 -5.07 52.97 -10.52
N SER A 292 -5.67 52.56 -11.64
CA SER A 292 -6.21 53.50 -12.63
C SER A 292 -7.46 54.25 -12.16
N GLU A 293 -8.31 53.61 -11.36
CA GLU A 293 -9.53 54.22 -10.80
C GLU A 293 -9.24 55.16 -9.63
N GLN A 294 -8.09 55.02 -8.94
CA GLN A 294 -7.68 55.91 -7.84
C GLN A 294 -6.78 57.08 -8.27
N ARG A 295 -6.43 57.23 -9.56
CA ARG A 295 -5.71 58.43 -10.00
C ARG A 295 -6.66 59.64 -9.96
N PRO A 296 -6.37 60.69 -9.18
CA PRO A 296 -7.18 61.91 -9.22
C PRO A 296 -7.06 62.55 -10.61
N ASN A 297 -8.21 62.91 -11.20
CA ASN A 297 -8.26 63.72 -12.41
C ASN A 297 -7.76 65.13 -12.09
N TYR A 298 -6.45 65.35 -12.15
CA TYR A 298 -5.89 66.70 -12.28
C TYR A 298 -5.88 67.06 -13.76
N ALA A 299 -7.05 67.46 -14.27
CA ALA A 299 -7.14 68.15 -15.55
C ALA A 299 -7.03 69.66 -15.29
N LEU A 300 -5.94 70.26 -15.79
CA LEU A 300 -5.74 71.70 -15.95
C LEU A 300 -6.47 72.21 -17.19
#